data_AF-A0A2H5VG28-F1
#
_entry.id   AF-A0A2H5VG28-F1
#
_cell.length_a   1.000
_cell.length_b   1.000
_cell.length_c   1.000
_cell.angle_alpha   90.00
_cell.angle_beta   90.00
_cell.angle_gamma   90.00
#
_symmetry.space_group_name_H-M   'P 1'
#
loop_
_entity.id
_entity.type
_entity.pdbx_description
1 polymer ?
#
loop_
_entity_poly.entity_id
_entity_poly.type
_entity_poly.pdbx_seq_one_letter_code
_entity_poly.pdbx_strand_id
1 'polypeptide(L)'
;MEFLSSLGIRSHVGTDSEVIARILDYLVRVKGLDLIQAAKIISNPYERTLDLLADEGRKIRDLILAFRGAQLDGPFTVIAGYSDGKDTYLLGFVDRSKFRPMVVGEDDRGIYMASEECQIKLIAPKAKVWTPEPGGFILASVNKGLIEAGRRNREIFYGFTNPEPFTPKVKDKLIDAEGLDYHTLNNIIREQLEKGLRDIHIVNVRGQRYIGVSLMKKEFLGSNIHIYGTPGNCLANFNMGLNFYVYGNAEDDVGDAMHAGKIVIFGDARDVIAQAFQGGDIFVRGSVGNRAGIQMREYKDKRPYFIVGGRADDYFCEYMAGGVALLLGLGNKGEQITGNFVATGMVGGRIYIRAKVREDIIGLPPKKIDVLNYLRTFYLDGSLDEVTYNKILSREWLSYHFLKDNLPPKIFERVKRFYVGKYVKPLNVEYRELNSHDLKLIENKLKEYFDTFKLNNLEEILSSKFTVITTEEELKEEGEAIVEE
;
A
#
# COMPACT_ATOMS: atom_id res chain seq x y z
N MET A 1 6.15 26.79 -11.48
CA MET A 1 5.99 28.20 -11.90
C MET A 1 7.34 28.88 -12.15
N GLU A 2 8.25 28.93 -11.17
CA GLU A 2 9.57 29.58 -11.34
C GLU A 2 10.37 29.07 -12.55
N PHE A 3 10.33 27.75 -12.79
CA PHE A 3 10.94 27.14 -13.98
C PHE A 3 10.39 27.71 -15.29
N LEU A 4 9.08 27.90 -15.42
CA LEU A 4 8.50 28.49 -16.64
C LEU A 4 8.82 29.99 -16.73
N SER A 5 8.82 30.70 -15.59
CA SER A 5 9.21 32.11 -15.53
C SER A 5 10.66 32.34 -15.99
N SER A 6 11.58 31.42 -15.66
CA SER A 6 12.99 31.49 -16.10
C SER A 6 13.14 31.27 -17.62
N LEU A 7 12.16 30.60 -18.24
CA LEU A 7 12.04 30.44 -19.69
C LEU A 7 11.32 31.62 -20.38
N GLY A 8 10.98 32.68 -19.63
CA GLY A 8 10.25 33.84 -20.14
C GLY A 8 8.74 33.67 -20.20
N ILE A 9 8.21 32.53 -19.73
CA ILE A 9 6.77 32.26 -19.68
C ILE A 9 6.23 32.79 -18.35
N ARG A 10 5.63 33.98 -18.36
CA ARG A 10 5.19 34.68 -17.14
C ARG A 10 3.67 34.83 -16.99
N SER A 11 2.92 34.62 -18.08
CA SER A 11 1.46 34.71 -18.09
C SER A 11 0.85 33.31 -18.08
N HIS A 12 0.00 33.06 -17.10
CA HIS A 12 -0.68 31.80 -16.85
C HIS A 12 -2.16 32.10 -16.54
N VAL A 13 -3.04 31.21 -16.96
CA VAL A 13 -4.44 31.14 -16.51
C VAL A 13 -4.49 30.73 -15.03
N GLY A 14 -3.45 30.01 -14.56
CA GLY A 14 -3.19 29.78 -13.14
C GLY A 14 -3.63 28.40 -12.63
N THR A 15 -3.77 27.41 -13.51
CA THR A 15 -4.09 26.03 -13.13
C THR A 15 -2.86 25.13 -13.16
N ASP A 16 -2.80 24.15 -12.26
CA ASP A 16 -1.71 23.17 -12.22
C ASP A 16 -1.59 22.42 -13.56
N SER A 17 -2.72 22.06 -14.18
CA SER A 17 -2.75 21.37 -15.47
C SER A 17 -2.11 22.18 -16.59
N GLU A 18 -2.30 23.52 -16.61
CA GLU A 18 -1.62 24.38 -17.59
C GLU A 18 -0.10 24.37 -17.38
N VAL A 19 0.34 24.48 -16.13
CA VAL A 19 1.75 24.47 -15.77
C VAL A 19 2.39 23.15 -16.19
N ILE A 20 1.75 22.03 -15.88
CA ILE A 20 2.23 20.69 -16.23
C ILE A 20 2.27 20.51 -17.75
N ALA A 21 1.22 20.90 -18.46
CA ALA A 21 1.18 20.80 -19.92
C ALA A 21 2.30 21.61 -20.59
N ARG A 22 2.58 22.83 -20.10
CA ARG A 22 3.68 23.66 -20.62
C ARG A 22 5.05 23.07 -20.32
N ILE A 23 5.24 22.47 -19.14
CA ILE A 23 6.48 21.75 -18.80
C ILE A 23 6.67 20.56 -19.74
N LEU A 24 5.64 19.74 -19.92
CA LEU A 24 5.68 18.56 -20.79
C LEU A 24 5.98 18.96 -22.26
N ASP A 25 5.27 19.95 -22.80
CA ASP A 25 5.52 20.47 -24.15
C ASP A 25 6.95 21.01 -24.31
N TYR A 26 7.44 21.77 -23.34
CA TYR A 26 8.81 22.29 -23.39
C TYR A 26 9.87 21.17 -23.39
N LEU A 27 9.72 20.18 -22.51
CA LEU A 27 10.67 19.06 -22.42
C LEU A 27 10.69 18.22 -23.70
N VAL A 28 9.53 17.93 -24.28
CA VAL A 28 9.44 17.05 -25.45
C VAL A 28 9.68 17.83 -26.74
N ARG A 29 8.90 18.86 -27.03
CA ARG A 29 8.94 19.57 -28.32
C ARG A 29 10.11 20.53 -28.44
N VAL A 30 10.46 21.24 -27.37
CA VAL A 30 11.54 22.27 -27.42
C VAL A 30 12.91 21.66 -27.10
N LYS A 31 12.97 20.73 -26.15
CA LYS A 31 14.24 20.08 -25.75
C LYS A 31 14.51 18.74 -26.43
N GLY A 32 13.53 18.18 -27.13
CA GLY A 32 13.70 16.95 -27.91
C GLY A 32 13.86 15.70 -27.03
N LEU A 33 13.42 15.76 -25.76
CA LEU A 33 13.41 14.58 -24.90
C LEU A 33 12.29 13.63 -25.34
N ASP A 34 12.51 12.32 -25.18
CA ASP A 34 11.42 11.37 -25.33
C ASP A 34 10.43 11.47 -24.14
N LEU A 35 9.24 10.90 -24.30
CA LEU A 35 8.19 10.95 -23.28
C LEU A 35 8.57 10.23 -21.98
N ILE A 36 9.42 9.21 -22.04
CA ILE A 36 9.88 8.47 -20.85
C ILE A 36 10.83 9.37 -20.04
N GLN A 37 11.77 10.04 -20.70
CA GLN A 37 12.68 11.00 -20.08
C GLN A 37 11.91 12.17 -19.48
N ALA A 38 10.99 12.78 -20.25
CA ALA A 38 10.15 13.85 -19.76
C ALA A 38 9.32 13.41 -18.55
N ALA A 39 8.73 12.21 -18.60
CA ALA A 39 7.96 11.65 -17.51
C ALA A 39 8.78 11.43 -16.24
N LYS A 40 9.99 10.87 -16.36
CA LYS A 40 10.90 10.67 -15.22
C LYS A 40 11.38 11.98 -14.61
N ILE A 41 11.57 13.04 -15.40
CA ILE A 41 11.89 14.38 -14.88
C ILE A 41 10.70 14.92 -14.08
N ILE A 42 9.50 14.87 -14.66
CA ILE A 42 8.28 15.43 -14.07
C ILE A 42 7.88 14.67 -12.78
N SER A 43 7.92 13.33 -12.80
CA SER A 43 7.50 12.48 -11.68
C SER A 43 8.48 12.47 -10.50
N ASN A 44 9.74 12.87 -10.74
CA ASN A 44 10.77 13.00 -9.72
C ASN A 44 10.93 11.70 -8.88
N PRO A 45 11.38 10.59 -9.48
CA PRO A 45 11.49 9.30 -8.81
C PRO A 45 12.43 9.37 -7.60
N TYR A 46 12.24 8.46 -6.65
CA TYR A 46 13.16 8.35 -5.51
C TYR A 46 14.59 8.02 -5.97
N GLU A 47 15.59 8.57 -5.29
CA GLU A 47 17.00 8.27 -5.57
C GLU A 47 17.30 6.77 -5.50
N ARG A 48 16.72 6.05 -4.52
CA ARG A 48 16.86 4.59 -4.43
C ARG A 48 16.38 3.88 -5.70
N THR A 49 15.36 4.42 -6.38
CA THR A 49 14.84 3.88 -7.63
C THR A 49 15.85 4.10 -8.75
N LEU A 50 16.50 5.27 -8.77
CA LEU A 50 17.56 5.57 -9.73
C LEU A 50 18.84 4.75 -9.47
N ASP A 51 19.14 4.46 -8.20
CA ASP A 51 20.27 3.60 -7.82
C ASP A 51 20.13 2.18 -8.41
N LEU A 52 18.90 1.66 -8.47
CA LEU A 52 18.59 0.36 -9.07
C LEU A 52 18.73 0.33 -10.61
N LEU A 53 18.67 1.49 -11.27
CA LEU A 53 18.76 1.62 -12.73
C LEU A 53 20.21 1.84 -13.24
N ALA A 54 21.20 1.80 -12.34
CA ALA A 54 22.62 1.94 -12.68
C ALA A 54 22.92 3.12 -13.63
N ASP A 55 23.38 2.84 -14.86
CA ASP A 55 23.74 3.84 -15.87
C ASP A 55 22.56 4.68 -16.35
N GLU A 56 21.40 4.06 -16.50
CA GLU A 56 20.19 4.78 -16.85
C GLU A 56 19.80 5.74 -15.72
N GLY A 57 19.91 5.28 -14.47
CA GLY A 57 19.73 6.12 -13.29
C GLY A 57 20.64 7.35 -13.29
N ARG A 58 21.93 7.20 -13.66
CA ARG A 58 22.86 8.33 -13.80
C ARG A 58 22.39 9.35 -14.84
N LYS A 59 22.00 8.89 -16.03
CA LYS A 59 21.49 9.77 -17.10
C LYS A 59 20.24 10.54 -16.66
N ILE A 60 19.32 9.87 -15.96
CA ILE A 60 18.12 10.51 -15.44
C ILE A 60 18.46 11.56 -14.37
N ARG A 61 19.44 11.31 -13.48
CA ARG A 61 19.93 12.33 -12.53
C ARG A 61 20.47 13.55 -13.26
N ASP A 62 21.29 13.36 -14.29
CA ASP A 62 21.85 14.47 -15.07
C ASP A 62 20.74 15.30 -15.73
N LEU A 63 19.70 14.65 -16.25
CA LEU A 63 18.53 15.32 -16.81
C LEU A 63 17.73 16.08 -15.73
N ILE A 64 17.48 15.46 -14.58
CA ILE A 64 16.80 16.10 -13.44
C ILE A 64 17.56 17.36 -12.99
N LEU A 65 18.90 17.30 -12.97
CA LEU A 65 19.76 18.45 -12.66
C LEU A 65 19.71 19.53 -13.73
N ALA A 66 19.77 19.14 -15.02
CA ALA A 66 19.70 20.07 -16.14
C ALA A 66 18.35 20.79 -16.24
N PHE A 67 17.27 20.12 -15.84
CA PHE A 67 15.90 20.64 -15.84
C PHE A 67 15.36 20.85 -14.43
N ARG A 68 16.23 21.24 -13.50
CA ARG A 68 15.84 21.53 -12.12
C ARG A 68 14.72 22.59 -12.08
N GLY A 69 13.64 22.27 -11.38
CA GLY A 69 12.41 23.06 -11.30
C GLY A 69 11.28 22.58 -12.23
N ALA A 70 11.54 21.63 -13.12
CA ALA A 70 10.51 20.97 -13.92
C ALA A 70 9.83 19.79 -13.18
N GLN A 71 10.40 19.37 -12.05
CA GLN A 71 9.81 18.36 -11.18
C GLN A 71 8.49 18.88 -10.57
N LEU A 72 7.48 18.02 -10.51
CA LEU A 72 6.27 18.32 -9.74
C LEU A 72 6.51 18.05 -8.26
N ASP A 73 6.01 18.95 -7.42
CA ASP A 73 5.95 18.74 -5.98
C ASP A 73 4.57 18.18 -5.61
N GLY A 74 4.56 17.15 -4.77
CA GLY A 74 3.36 16.41 -4.40
C GLY A 74 2.44 17.21 -3.46
N PRO A 75 1.17 16.79 -3.29
CA PRO A 75 0.55 15.57 -3.84
C PRO A 75 -0.12 15.78 -5.21
N PHE A 76 0.13 14.88 -6.17
CA PHE A 76 -0.44 14.97 -7.52
C PHE A 76 -0.75 13.58 -8.10
N THR A 77 -1.86 13.53 -8.84
CA THR A 77 -2.14 12.51 -9.85
C THR A 77 -2.53 13.27 -11.10
N VAL A 78 -1.90 12.96 -12.22
CA VAL A 78 -2.10 13.70 -13.47
C VAL A 78 -2.30 12.72 -14.60
N ILE A 79 -3.32 12.97 -15.42
CA ILE A 79 -3.52 12.30 -16.70
C ILE A 79 -3.31 13.35 -17.80
N ALA A 80 -2.40 13.08 -18.73
CA ALA A 80 -2.07 13.99 -19.82
C ALA A 80 -2.17 13.27 -21.17
N GLY A 81 -2.82 13.92 -22.13
CA GLY A 81 -2.75 13.53 -23.54
C GLY A 81 -1.61 14.27 -24.22
N TYR A 82 -0.83 13.57 -25.03
CA TYR A 82 0.21 14.19 -25.87
C TYR A 82 0.17 13.61 -27.27
N SER A 83 0.34 14.45 -28.29
CA SER A 83 0.49 13.99 -29.68
C SER A 83 1.68 14.69 -30.33
N ASP A 84 2.53 13.91 -30.98
CA ASP A 84 3.69 14.40 -31.74
C ASP A 84 3.38 14.53 -33.25
N GLY A 85 2.11 14.36 -33.63
CA GLY A 85 1.64 14.34 -35.02
C GLY A 85 1.84 13.01 -35.75
N LYS A 86 2.55 12.03 -35.16
CA LYS A 86 2.71 10.66 -35.68
C LYS A 86 1.92 9.65 -34.86
N ASP A 87 1.79 9.89 -33.57
CA ASP A 87 1.12 9.03 -32.61
C ASP A 87 0.41 9.88 -31.54
N THR A 88 -0.44 9.23 -30.77
CA THR A 88 -1.15 9.84 -29.65
C THR A 88 -0.90 9.01 -28.40
N TYR A 89 -0.49 9.71 -27.35
CA TYR A 89 -0.04 9.14 -26.10
C TYR A 89 -0.95 9.53 -24.95
N LEU A 90 -1.18 8.59 -24.04
CA LEU A 90 -1.81 8.83 -22.75
C LEU A 90 -0.77 8.61 -21.66
N LEU A 91 -0.51 9.66 -20.88
CA LEU A 91 0.42 9.64 -19.77
C LEU A 91 -0.33 9.71 -18.44
N GLY A 92 0.11 8.92 -17.48
CA GLY A 92 -0.34 9.00 -16.09
C GLY A 92 0.85 9.24 -15.16
N PHE A 93 0.74 10.17 -14.21
CA PHE A 93 1.79 10.44 -13.23
C PHE A 93 1.22 10.32 -11.83
N VAL A 94 1.99 9.69 -10.93
CA VAL A 94 1.68 9.62 -9.51
C VAL A 94 2.84 10.15 -8.69
N ASP A 95 2.52 10.94 -7.67
CA ASP A 95 3.52 11.41 -6.74
C ASP A 95 4.15 10.26 -5.92
N ARG A 96 5.32 10.54 -5.36
CA ARG A 96 6.12 9.60 -4.56
C ARG A 96 5.43 9.07 -3.32
N SER A 97 4.48 9.81 -2.77
CA SER A 97 3.71 9.42 -1.61
C SER A 97 2.35 8.82 -1.98
N LYS A 98 1.92 8.91 -3.25
CA LYS A 98 0.62 8.41 -3.74
C LYS A 98 -0.54 8.84 -2.84
N PHE A 99 -0.61 10.14 -2.54
CA PHE A 99 -1.70 10.71 -1.74
C PHE A 99 -2.98 10.96 -2.54
N ARG A 100 -2.90 10.84 -3.87
CA ARG A 100 -4.05 10.90 -4.76
C ARG A 100 -4.20 9.55 -5.46
N PRO A 101 -5.42 8.99 -5.51
CA PRO A 101 -5.61 7.69 -6.10
C PRO A 101 -5.47 7.77 -7.62
N MET A 102 -4.98 6.68 -8.19
CA MET A 102 -5.09 6.39 -9.60
C MET A 102 -5.14 4.89 -9.78
N VAL A 103 -5.99 4.48 -10.71
CA VAL A 103 -6.17 3.10 -11.11
C VAL A 103 -6.04 3.03 -12.62
N VAL A 104 -5.39 1.98 -13.11
CA VAL A 104 -5.17 1.73 -14.53
C VAL A 104 -5.92 0.46 -14.91
N GLY A 105 -6.54 0.48 -16.08
CA GLY A 105 -7.28 -0.64 -16.64
C GLY A 105 -6.81 -0.97 -18.04
N GLU A 106 -6.83 -2.26 -18.40
CA GLU A 106 -6.53 -2.74 -19.75
C GLU A 106 -7.51 -3.85 -20.15
N ASP A 107 -8.10 -3.71 -21.34
CA ASP A 107 -8.85 -4.78 -22.02
C ASP A 107 -8.54 -4.76 -23.53
N ASP A 108 -9.23 -5.61 -24.29
CA ASP A 108 -9.04 -5.72 -25.75
C ASP A 108 -9.42 -4.43 -26.51
N ARG A 109 -10.11 -3.49 -25.88
CA ARG A 109 -10.57 -2.22 -26.47
C ARG A 109 -9.61 -1.07 -26.19
N GLY A 110 -8.85 -1.11 -25.11
CA GLY A 110 -7.85 -0.10 -24.83
C GLY A 110 -7.35 -0.05 -23.39
N ILE A 111 -6.74 1.10 -23.08
CA ILE A 111 -6.13 1.39 -21.78
C ILE A 111 -6.90 2.55 -21.14
N TYR A 112 -7.20 2.39 -19.87
CA TYR A 112 -8.03 3.28 -19.08
C TYR A 112 -7.24 3.79 -17.88
N MET A 113 -7.46 5.04 -17.49
CA MET A 113 -6.94 5.59 -16.24
C MET A 113 -8.05 6.38 -15.56
N ALA A 114 -8.23 6.16 -14.26
CA ALA A 114 -9.29 6.77 -13.48
C ALA A 114 -8.87 6.94 -12.03
N SER A 115 -9.63 7.70 -11.24
CA SER A 115 -9.39 7.79 -9.80
C SER A 115 -9.91 6.56 -9.04
N GLU A 116 -10.85 5.82 -9.62
CA GLU A 116 -11.53 4.68 -8.99
C GLU A 116 -11.68 3.52 -9.99
N GLU A 117 -11.60 2.28 -9.53
CA GLU A 117 -11.80 1.09 -10.36
C GLU A 117 -13.22 1.05 -10.95
N CYS A 118 -14.23 1.41 -10.17
CA CYS A 118 -15.62 1.34 -10.60
C CYS A 118 -15.90 2.19 -11.87
N GLN A 119 -15.19 3.31 -12.04
CA GLN A 119 -15.29 4.17 -13.23
C GLN A 119 -14.79 3.45 -14.49
N ILE A 120 -13.70 2.70 -14.38
CA ILE A 120 -13.18 1.86 -15.47
C ILE A 120 -14.16 0.73 -15.76
N LYS A 121 -14.59 0.01 -14.72
CA LYS A 121 -15.48 -1.15 -14.83
C LYS A 121 -16.86 -0.81 -15.41
N LEU A 122 -17.32 0.44 -15.29
CA LEU A 122 -18.56 0.90 -15.90
C LEU A 122 -18.50 0.84 -17.44
N ILE A 123 -17.36 1.17 -18.03
CA ILE A 123 -17.17 1.24 -19.49
C ILE A 123 -16.52 -0.06 -20.02
N ALA A 124 -15.63 -0.65 -19.23
CA ALA A 124 -14.88 -1.86 -19.54
C ALA A 124 -14.98 -2.89 -18.38
N PRO A 125 -16.12 -3.61 -18.25
CA PRO A 125 -16.36 -4.52 -17.12
C PRO A 125 -15.31 -5.63 -16.98
N LYS A 126 -14.75 -6.07 -18.10
CA LYS A 126 -13.74 -7.14 -18.18
C LYS A 126 -12.30 -6.62 -18.09
N ALA A 127 -12.08 -5.30 -17.96
CA ALA A 127 -10.74 -4.75 -17.84
C ALA A 127 -10.00 -5.36 -16.66
N LYS A 128 -8.75 -5.76 -16.90
CA LYS A 128 -7.82 -6.05 -15.83
C LYS A 128 -7.40 -4.73 -15.22
N VAL A 129 -7.42 -4.65 -13.90
CA VAL A 129 -7.24 -3.39 -13.18
C VAL A 129 -6.08 -3.53 -12.20
N TRP A 130 -5.23 -2.49 -12.12
CA TRP A 130 -4.11 -2.41 -11.18
C TRP A 130 -3.85 -0.96 -10.74
N THR A 131 -3.13 -0.79 -9.64
CA THR A 131 -2.64 0.52 -9.17
C THR A 131 -1.19 0.76 -9.62
N PRO A 132 -0.75 1.98 -9.91
CA PRO A 132 0.68 2.28 -10.08
C PRO A 132 1.42 2.26 -8.73
N GLU A 133 2.73 2.06 -8.76
CA GLU A 133 3.62 2.25 -7.61
C GLU A 133 3.76 3.75 -7.26
N PRO A 134 4.06 4.09 -5.99
CA PRO A 134 4.38 5.47 -5.64
C PRO A 134 5.56 6.03 -6.45
N GLY A 135 5.39 7.21 -7.04
CA GLY A 135 6.36 7.82 -7.97
C GLY A 135 6.41 7.18 -9.36
N GLY A 136 5.52 6.24 -9.65
CA GLY A 136 5.39 5.59 -10.95
C GLY A 136 4.76 6.50 -12.00
N PHE A 137 5.02 6.19 -13.27
CA PHE A 137 4.36 6.81 -14.41
C PHE A 137 3.88 5.76 -15.41
N ILE A 138 2.81 6.08 -16.12
CA ILE A 138 2.20 5.23 -17.13
C ILE A 138 2.35 5.93 -18.47
N LEU A 139 2.66 5.15 -19.49
CA LEU A 139 2.72 5.63 -20.86
C LEU A 139 2.03 4.61 -21.75
N ALA A 140 0.99 5.05 -22.43
CA ALA A 140 0.28 4.30 -23.45
C ALA A 140 0.32 5.05 -24.78
N SER A 141 0.29 4.31 -25.87
CA SER A 141 0.26 4.80 -27.25
C SER A 141 -0.92 4.16 -27.98
N VAL A 142 -1.60 4.94 -28.82
CA VAL A 142 -2.66 4.42 -29.69
C VAL A 142 -2.11 3.34 -30.62
N ASN A 143 -0.90 3.53 -31.16
CA ASN A 143 -0.30 2.59 -32.11
C ASN A 143 0.44 1.41 -31.45
N LYS A 144 0.97 1.59 -30.24
CA LYS A 144 1.83 0.58 -29.57
C LYS A 144 1.20 -0.08 -28.34
N GLY A 145 0.01 0.38 -27.91
CA GLY A 145 -0.59 -0.07 -26.66
C GLY A 145 0.17 0.43 -25.44
N LEU A 146 0.22 -0.38 -24.38
CA LEU A 146 0.84 -0.01 -23.12
C LEU A 146 2.37 -0.12 -23.21
N ILE A 147 3.07 0.99 -23.07
CA ILE A 147 4.53 1.09 -23.11
C ILE A 147 5.11 0.96 -21.69
N GLU A 148 4.54 1.69 -20.73
CA GLU A 148 4.93 1.66 -19.32
C GLU A 148 3.70 1.52 -18.44
N ALA A 149 3.69 0.55 -17.53
CA ALA A 149 2.52 0.19 -16.72
C ALA A 149 2.41 0.96 -15.39
N GLY A 150 3.41 1.77 -15.03
CA GLY A 150 3.46 2.48 -13.76
C GLY A 150 3.77 1.63 -12.53
N ARG A 151 4.08 0.34 -12.71
CA ARG A 151 4.57 -0.52 -11.62
C ARG A 151 5.40 -1.69 -12.10
N ARG A 152 6.21 -2.24 -11.19
CA ARG A 152 6.89 -3.52 -11.39
C ARG A 152 5.93 -4.67 -11.11
N ASN A 153 6.15 -5.79 -11.79
CA ASN A 153 5.39 -7.03 -11.62
C ASN A 153 3.86 -6.83 -11.71
N ARG A 154 3.35 -6.09 -12.70
CA ARG A 154 1.91 -5.78 -12.83
C ARG A 154 0.99 -7.01 -12.77
N GLU A 155 1.48 -8.15 -13.26
CA GLU A 155 0.71 -9.39 -13.38
C GLU A 155 0.17 -9.90 -12.03
N ILE A 156 0.85 -9.57 -10.92
CA ILE A 156 0.40 -9.96 -9.57
C ILE A 156 -0.60 -8.97 -8.96
N PHE A 157 -0.87 -7.86 -9.65
CA PHE A 157 -1.82 -6.83 -9.26
C PHE A 157 -3.00 -6.71 -10.20
N TYR A 158 -3.01 -7.46 -11.30
CA TYR A 158 -4.29 -7.76 -11.92
C TYR A 158 -5.13 -8.40 -10.86
N GLY A 159 -6.25 -7.72 -10.56
CA GLY A 159 -6.98 -8.02 -9.35
C GLY A 159 -7.36 -9.48 -9.25
N PHE A 160 -7.78 -9.89 -8.06
CA PHE A 160 -8.50 -11.15 -7.89
C PHE A 160 -9.86 -11.01 -8.61
N THR A 161 -9.85 -10.93 -9.94
CA THR A 161 -11.04 -10.90 -10.78
C THR A 161 -11.64 -12.27 -10.66
N ASN A 162 -12.59 -12.42 -9.74
CA ASN A 162 -13.49 -13.54 -9.78
C ASN A 162 -14.17 -13.48 -11.17
N PRO A 163 -13.96 -14.47 -12.06
CA PRO A 163 -14.46 -14.40 -13.43
C PRO A 163 -15.99 -14.40 -13.48
N GLU A 164 -16.63 -14.84 -12.39
CA GLU A 164 -18.08 -14.87 -12.22
C GLU A 164 -18.55 -13.80 -11.22
N PRO A 165 -19.55 -12.99 -11.58
CA PRO A 165 -20.21 -12.10 -10.64
C PRO A 165 -20.76 -12.89 -9.46
N PHE A 166 -20.47 -12.44 -8.24
CA PHE A 166 -21.10 -13.02 -7.07
C PHE A 166 -22.60 -12.81 -7.14
N THR A 167 -23.34 -13.91 -7.26
CA THR A 167 -24.80 -13.88 -7.26
C THR A 167 -25.29 -14.00 -5.81
N PRO A 168 -26.15 -13.08 -5.35
CA PRO A 168 -26.78 -13.23 -4.05
C PRO A 168 -27.55 -14.55 -3.96
N LYS A 169 -27.39 -15.27 -2.85
CA LYS A 169 -28.19 -16.48 -2.59
C LYS A 169 -29.63 -16.14 -2.20
N VAL A 170 -29.87 -14.91 -1.74
CA VAL A 170 -31.18 -14.41 -1.31
C VAL A 170 -31.84 -13.69 -2.49
N LYS A 171 -33.10 -13.99 -2.76
CA LYS A 171 -33.88 -13.36 -3.84
C LYS A 171 -34.85 -12.27 -3.35
N ASP A 172 -35.23 -12.30 -2.07
CA ASP A 172 -36.16 -11.34 -1.47
C ASP A 172 -35.40 -10.29 -0.63
N LYS A 173 -35.93 -9.05 -0.56
CA LYS A 173 -35.39 -7.93 0.24
C LYS A 173 -33.97 -7.48 -0.16
N LEU A 174 -33.67 -7.48 -1.46
CA LEU A 174 -32.46 -6.86 -2.00
C LEU A 174 -32.64 -5.34 -2.10
N ILE A 175 -31.59 -4.59 -1.76
CA ILE A 175 -31.45 -3.17 -2.11
C ILE A 175 -30.65 -3.10 -3.41
N ASP A 176 -31.25 -2.57 -4.47
CA ASP A 176 -30.52 -2.31 -5.72
C ASP A 176 -29.85 -0.93 -5.64
N ALA A 177 -28.52 -0.89 -5.76
CA ALA A 177 -27.76 0.35 -5.75
C ALA A 177 -27.64 1.00 -7.13
N GLU A 178 -28.12 0.36 -8.20
CA GLU A 178 -28.04 0.92 -9.55
C GLU A 178 -28.77 2.28 -9.64
N GLY A 179 -28.06 3.29 -10.16
CA GLY A 179 -28.58 4.66 -10.29
C GLY A 179 -28.71 5.44 -8.97
N LEU A 180 -28.44 4.81 -7.82
CA LEU A 180 -28.48 5.50 -6.52
C LEU A 180 -27.15 6.20 -6.24
N ASP A 181 -27.23 7.45 -5.79
CA ASP A 181 -26.11 8.12 -5.15
C ASP A 181 -25.84 7.52 -3.76
N TYR A 182 -24.66 7.86 -3.21
CA TYR A 182 -24.25 7.29 -1.93
C TYR A 182 -25.14 7.74 -0.77
N HIS A 183 -25.66 8.97 -0.78
CA HIS A 183 -26.51 9.48 0.31
C HIS A 183 -27.82 8.71 0.38
N THR A 184 -28.45 8.49 -0.77
CA THR A 184 -29.70 7.76 -0.91
C THR A 184 -29.53 6.30 -0.49
N LEU A 185 -28.48 5.63 -0.98
CA LEU A 185 -28.20 4.25 -0.59
C LEU A 185 -27.98 4.11 0.93
N ASN A 186 -27.17 4.99 1.53
CA ASN A 186 -26.91 4.97 2.97
C ASN A 186 -28.18 5.17 3.81
N ASN A 187 -29.08 6.06 3.36
CA ASN A 187 -30.37 6.26 4.03
C ASN A 187 -31.26 5.02 3.96
N ILE A 188 -31.35 4.36 2.80
CA ILE A 188 -32.13 3.13 2.65
C ILE A 188 -31.60 2.04 3.59
N ILE A 189 -30.28 1.83 3.65
CA ILE A 189 -29.66 0.85 4.56
C ILE A 189 -30.05 1.15 6.01
N ARG A 190 -29.91 2.40 6.43
CA ARG A 190 -30.28 2.84 7.79
C ARG A 190 -31.75 2.56 8.09
N GLU A 191 -32.66 2.90 7.18
CA GLU A 191 -34.10 2.66 7.36
C GLU A 191 -34.45 1.17 7.48
N GLN A 192 -33.76 0.29 6.74
CA GLN A 192 -33.96 -1.15 6.86
C GLN A 192 -33.51 -1.67 8.24
N LEU A 193 -32.39 -1.17 8.75
CA LEU A 193 -31.93 -1.50 10.11
C LEU A 193 -32.90 -0.97 11.18
N GLU A 194 -33.43 0.24 11.01
CA GLU A 194 -34.43 0.84 11.91
C GLU A 194 -35.74 0.04 11.94
N LYS A 195 -36.10 -0.58 10.81
CA LYS A 195 -37.24 -1.52 10.70
C LYS A 195 -36.96 -2.90 11.32
N GLY A 196 -35.78 -3.12 11.89
CA GLY A 196 -35.41 -4.36 12.56
C GLY A 196 -34.75 -5.41 11.65
N LEU A 197 -34.50 -5.10 10.37
CA LEU A 197 -33.72 -6.01 9.52
C LEU A 197 -32.28 -6.06 10.04
N ARG A 198 -31.67 -7.25 10.06
CA ARG A 198 -30.30 -7.46 10.55
C ARG A 198 -29.37 -8.08 9.50
N ASP A 199 -29.92 -8.62 8.43
CA ASP A 199 -29.19 -9.11 7.27
C ASP A 199 -29.63 -8.31 6.04
N ILE A 200 -28.76 -7.40 5.59
CA ILE A 200 -29.01 -6.50 4.46
C ILE A 200 -28.17 -6.95 3.28
N HIS A 201 -28.80 -7.10 2.12
CA HIS A 201 -28.14 -7.45 0.87
C HIS A 201 -28.27 -6.33 -0.15
N ILE A 202 -27.15 -5.82 -0.63
CA ILE A 202 -27.06 -4.69 -1.55
C ILE A 202 -26.40 -5.16 -2.84
N VAL A 203 -27.08 -5.03 -3.96
CA VAL A 203 -26.59 -5.45 -5.28
C VAL A 203 -26.23 -4.26 -6.16
N ASN A 204 -25.44 -4.51 -7.20
CA ASN A 204 -25.02 -3.51 -8.18
C ASN A 204 -24.28 -2.32 -7.56
N VAL A 205 -23.55 -2.54 -6.45
CA VAL A 205 -22.74 -1.49 -5.83
C VAL A 205 -21.56 -1.14 -6.74
N ARG A 206 -21.42 0.14 -7.07
CA ARG A 206 -20.45 0.68 -8.03
C ARG A 206 -20.00 2.07 -7.59
N GLY A 207 -19.13 2.13 -6.59
CA GLY A 207 -18.50 3.37 -6.15
C GLY A 207 -19.31 4.19 -5.13
N GLN A 208 -20.46 3.70 -4.64
CA GLN A 208 -21.17 4.40 -3.56
C GLN A 208 -20.30 4.43 -2.30
N ARG A 209 -20.00 5.64 -1.84
CA ARG A 209 -19.08 5.93 -0.73
C ARG A 209 -19.76 5.84 0.63
N TYR A 210 -18.95 5.81 1.68
CA TYR A 210 -19.39 5.96 3.08
C TYR A 210 -20.40 4.90 3.57
N ILE A 211 -20.52 3.77 2.87
CA ILE A 211 -21.42 2.68 3.26
C ILE A 211 -21.04 2.23 4.68
N GLY A 212 -21.95 2.38 5.63
CA GLY A 212 -21.73 1.98 7.03
C GLY A 212 -21.35 3.09 8.01
N VAL A 213 -20.94 4.27 7.53
CA VAL A 213 -20.46 5.37 8.40
C VAL A 213 -21.56 5.90 9.32
N SER A 214 -22.79 6.04 8.83
CA SER A 214 -23.92 6.56 9.61
C SER A 214 -24.62 5.49 10.46
N LEU A 215 -24.04 4.28 10.62
CA LEU A 215 -24.68 3.12 11.25
C LEU A 215 -24.16 2.84 12.67
N MET A 216 -23.52 3.82 13.33
CA MET A 216 -22.96 3.71 14.69
C MET A 216 -24.03 3.71 15.81
N LYS A 217 -25.10 2.94 15.68
CA LYS A 217 -26.15 2.82 16.71
C LYS A 217 -26.05 1.46 17.42
N LYS A 218 -26.25 1.47 18.75
CA LYS A 218 -26.22 0.22 19.56
C LYS A 218 -27.23 -0.82 19.08
N GLU A 219 -28.40 -0.38 18.61
CA GLU A 219 -29.45 -1.27 18.10
C GLU A 219 -29.08 -2.00 16.80
N PHE A 220 -28.04 -1.56 16.08
CA PHE A 220 -27.58 -2.16 14.82
C PHE A 220 -26.41 -3.14 15.00
N LEU A 221 -25.81 -3.22 16.19
CA LEU A 221 -24.64 -4.05 16.44
C LEU A 221 -24.91 -5.52 16.10
N GLY A 222 -23.92 -6.17 15.49
CA GLY A 222 -24.02 -7.56 15.02
C GLY A 222 -24.78 -7.75 13.70
N SER A 223 -25.33 -6.68 13.10
CA SER A 223 -25.98 -6.78 11.78
C SER A 223 -24.98 -7.10 10.69
N ASN A 224 -25.42 -7.88 9.69
CA ASN A 224 -24.65 -8.26 8.52
C ASN A 224 -25.07 -7.42 7.31
N ILE A 225 -24.09 -6.78 6.67
CA ILE A 225 -24.26 -6.01 5.44
C ILE A 225 -23.48 -6.72 4.33
N HIS A 226 -24.22 -7.33 3.42
CA HIS A 226 -23.71 -8.05 2.25
C HIS A 226 -23.71 -7.12 1.03
N ILE A 227 -22.55 -6.90 0.45
CA ILE A 227 -22.34 -5.96 -0.66
C ILE A 227 -21.87 -6.74 -1.88
N TYR A 228 -22.66 -6.72 -2.95
CA TYR A 228 -22.32 -7.35 -4.23
C TYR A 228 -21.92 -6.27 -5.23
N GLY A 229 -20.63 -6.21 -5.53
CA GLY A 229 -20.01 -5.17 -6.35
C GLY A 229 -18.81 -4.52 -5.65
N THR A 230 -18.52 -3.29 -6.04
CA THR A 230 -17.36 -2.52 -5.55
C THR A 230 -17.84 -1.29 -4.80
N PRO A 231 -17.86 -1.30 -3.45
CA PRO A 231 -18.14 -0.10 -2.67
C PRO A 231 -17.05 0.94 -2.89
N GLY A 232 -17.46 2.21 -2.91
CA GLY A 232 -16.55 3.34 -3.00
C GLY A 232 -15.80 3.59 -1.70
N ASN A 233 -15.07 4.71 -1.68
CA ASN A 233 -14.20 5.05 -0.56
C ASN A 233 -14.96 5.13 0.78
N CYS A 234 -14.22 4.92 1.87
CA CYS A 234 -14.71 5.08 3.24
C CYS A 234 -15.77 4.04 3.65
N LEU A 235 -15.69 2.82 3.11
CA LEU A 235 -16.54 1.71 3.53
C LEU A 235 -16.28 1.39 5.02
N ALA A 236 -17.34 1.35 5.82
CA ALA A 236 -17.33 0.92 7.21
C ALA A 236 -16.39 1.72 8.13
N ASN A 237 -16.08 2.98 7.79
CA ASN A 237 -15.34 3.86 8.69
C ASN A 237 -16.15 4.10 9.96
N PHE A 238 -15.44 4.19 11.09
CA PHE A 238 -15.98 4.30 12.45
C PHE A 238 -16.88 3.12 12.89
N ASN A 239 -16.77 1.96 12.23
CA ASN A 239 -17.59 0.81 12.57
C ASN A 239 -17.40 0.36 14.04
N MET A 240 -18.54 0.17 14.72
CA MET A 240 -18.61 -0.13 16.16
C MET A 240 -19.07 -1.57 16.44
N GLY A 241 -19.26 -2.41 15.42
CA GLY A 241 -19.67 -3.80 15.62
C GLY A 241 -20.57 -4.42 14.56
N LEU A 242 -20.72 -3.80 13.38
CA LEU A 242 -21.41 -4.42 12.25
C LEU A 242 -20.44 -5.32 11.47
N ASN A 243 -21.00 -6.28 10.73
CA ASN A 243 -20.25 -7.17 9.87
C ASN A 243 -20.49 -6.81 8.41
N PHE A 244 -19.43 -6.57 7.65
CA PHE A 244 -19.50 -6.24 6.22
C PHE A 244 -18.88 -7.37 5.39
N TYR A 245 -19.60 -7.83 4.37
CA TYR A 245 -19.13 -8.86 3.44
C TYR A 245 -19.18 -8.30 2.02
N VAL A 246 -18.02 -7.95 1.48
CA VAL A 246 -17.87 -7.40 0.13
C VAL A 246 -17.52 -8.51 -0.85
N TYR A 247 -18.51 -8.89 -1.65
CA TYR A 247 -18.40 -9.86 -2.72
C TYR A 247 -17.85 -9.20 -4.01
N GLY A 248 -16.62 -8.71 -3.91
CA GLY A 248 -15.93 -7.95 -4.95
C GLY A 248 -14.68 -7.27 -4.38
N ASN A 249 -14.16 -6.29 -5.13
CA ASN A 249 -13.10 -5.39 -4.66
C ASN A 249 -13.71 -4.27 -3.80
N ALA A 250 -12.89 -3.56 -3.02
CA ALA A 250 -13.26 -2.31 -2.37
C ALA A 250 -12.27 -1.20 -2.73
N GLU A 251 -12.76 0.04 -2.88
CA GLU A 251 -11.91 1.21 -3.13
C GLU A 251 -11.14 1.63 -1.85
N ASP A 252 -10.67 2.88 -1.79
CA ASP A 252 -9.76 3.32 -0.73
C ASP A 252 -10.41 3.48 0.65
N ASP A 253 -9.57 3.49 1.69
CA ASP A 253 -9.92 3.91 3.04
C ASP A 253 -11.06 3.07 3.66
N VAL A 254 -10.95 1.74 3.58
CA VAL A 254 -11.91 0.83 4.21
C VAL A 254 -11.61 0.67 5.70
N GLY A 255 -12.60 0.87 6.55
CA GLY A 255 -12.52 0.56 7.98
C GLY A 255 -11.68 1.56 8.78
N ASP A 256 -11.59 2.82 8.36
CA ASP A 256 -10.91 3.87 9.13
C ASP A 256 -11.50 3.98 10.53
N ALA A 257 -10.64 4.05 11.55
CA ALA A 257 -11.05 4.20 12.95
C ALA A 257 -12.11 3.18 13.41
N MET A 258 -12.12 1.97 12.83
CA MET A 258 -13.00 0.89 13.26
C MET A 258 -12.61 0.37 14.66
N HIS A 259 -13.60 0.16 15.53
CA HIS A 259 -13.39 -0.24 16.93
C HIS A 259 -13.89 -1.66 17.27
N ALA A 260 -14.79 -2.22 16.47
CA ALA A 260 -15.30 -3.59 16.60
C ALA A 260 -16.06 -4.00 15.32
N GLY A 261 -16.40 -5.29 15.25
CA GLY A 261 -17.10 -5.89 14.12
C GLY A 261 -16.14 -6.62 13.19
N LYS A 262 -16.63 -6.93 11.98
CA LYS A 262 -15.85 -7.67 10.99
C LYS A 262 -16.02 -7.06 9.59
N ILE A 263 -14.93 -6.97 8.82
CA ILE A 263 -14.97 -6.64 7.40
C ILE A 263 -14.31 -7.78 6.63
N VAL A 264 -15.02 -8.34 5.66
CA VAL A 264 -14.54 -9.40 4.77
C VAL A 264 -14.61 -8.92 3.34
N ILE A 265 -13.48 -8.90 2.65
CA ILE A 265 -13.38 -8.53 1.23
C ILE A 265 -12.96 -9.77 0.44
N PHE A 266 -13.82 -10.22 -0.46
CA PHE A 266 -13.57 -11.42 -1.28
C PHE A 266 -12.65 -11.14 -2.49
N GLY A 267 -12.43 -9.88 -2.84
CA GLY A 267 -11.44 -9.44 -3.82
C GLY A 267 -10.27 -8.70 -3.17
N ASP A 268 -9.82 -7.63 -3.82
CA ASP A 268 -8.78 -6.73 -3.35
C ASP A 268 -9.36 -5.50 -2.63
N ALA A 269 -8.56 -4.88 -1.76
CA ALA A 269 -8.82 -3.53 -1.27
C ALA A 269 -7.78 -2.56 -1.83
N ARG A 270 -8.14 -1.28 -2.00
CA ARG A 270 -7.20 -0.26 -2.50
C ARG A 270 -6.42 0.37 -1.33
N ASP A 271 -5.98 1.61 -1.48
CA ASP A 271 -5.04 2.22 -0.54
C ASP A 271 -5.72 2.51 0.82
N VAL A 272 -4.93 2.58 1.88
CA VAL A 272 -5.35 3.11 3.21
C VAL A 272 -6.43 2.28 3.94
N ILE A 273 -6.67 1.03 3.53
CA ILE A 273 -7.49 0.10 4.33
C ILE A 273 -6.95 -0.06 5.75
N ALA A 274 -7.82 -0.17 6.74
CA ALA A 274 -7.52 -0.33 8.16
C ALA A 274 -6.73 0.85 8.75
N GLN A 275 -6.96 2.06 8.23
CA GLN A 275 -6.43 3.28 8.84
C GLN A 275 -6.93 3.41 10.28
N ALA A 276 -6.04 3.75 11.21
CA ALA A 276 -6.36 3.97 12.61
C ALA A 276 -7.20 2.85 13.25
N PHE A 277 -7.11 1.61 12.75
CA PHE A 277 -7.95 0.48 13.14
C PHE A 277 -7.64 0.03 14.57
N GLN A 278 -8.67 -0.05 15.41
CA GLN A 278 -8.55 -0.16 16.88
C GLN A 278 -9.13 -1.44 17.47
N GLY A 279 -9.94 -2.18 16.73
CA GLY A 279 -10.51 -3.44 17.21
C GLY A 279 -11.49 -4.08 16.24
N GLY A 280 -11.63 -5.40 16.35
CA GLY A 280 -12.37 -6.23 15.40
C GLY A 280 -11.46 -6.92 14.41
N ASP A 281 -12.03 -7.40 13.31
CA ASP A 281 -11.34 -8.20 12.31
C ASP A 281 -11.52 -7.64 10.90
N ILE A 282 -10.42 -7.49 10.14
CA ILE A 282 -10.46 -7.15 8.72
C ILE A 282 -9.75 -8.25 7.94
N PHE A 283 -10.48 -8.96 7.08
CA PHE A 283 -9.98 -10.04 6.25
C PHE A 283 -10.10 -9.68 4.77
N VAL A 284 -8.99 -9.72 4.04
CA VAL A 284 -8.93 -9.46 2.59
C VAL A 284 -8.42 -10.70 1.88
N ARG A 285 -9.19 -11.23 0.93
CA ARG A 285 -8.80 -12.44 0.18
C ARG A 285 -7.63 -12.18 -0.76
N GLY A 286 -7.69 -11.03 -1.45
CA GLY A 286 -6.73 -10.56 -2.42
C GLY A 286 -5.67 -9.66 -1.79
N SER A 287 -5.22 -8.68 -2.56
CA SER A 287 -4.16 -7.74 -2.20
C SER A 287 -4.71 -6.42 -1.66
N VAL A 288 -3.84 -5.67 -1.00
CA VAL A 288 -4.13 -4.33 -0.47
C VAL A 288 -3.17 -3.28 -1.05
N GLY A 289 -3.63 -2.03 -1.11
CA GLY A 289 -2.84 -0.91 -1.60
C GLY A 289 -1.79 -0.39 -0.63
N ASN A 290 -1.37 0.85 -0.87
CA ASN A 290 -0.38 1.58 -0.07
C ASN A 290 -0.97 1.92 1.29
N ARG A 291 -0.12 1.97 2.32
CA ARG A 291 -0.51 2.36 3.69
C ARG A 291 -1.62 1.53 4.32
N ALA A 292 -1.80 0.30 3.85
CA ALA A 292 -2.71 -0.63 4.51
C ALA A 292 -2.24 -0.86 5.97
N GLY A 293 -3.15 -0.67 6.93
CA GLY A 293 -2.88 -0.76 8.36
C GLY A 293 -2.18 0.46 8.97
N ILE A 294 -2.17 1.61 8.29
CA ILE A 294 -1.54 2.82 8.83
C ILE A 294 -2.19 3.24 10.17
N GLN A 295 -1.38 3.53 11.18
CA GLN A 295 -1.80 3.95 12.51
C GLN A 295 -2.71 2.95 13.25
N MET A 296 -2.71 1.66 12.90
CA MET A 296 -3.35 0.60 13.69
C MET A 296 -2.97 0.71 15.18
N ARG A 297 -3.92 0.54 16.11
CA ARG A 297 -3.67 0.70 17.55
C ARG A 297 -4.40 -0.35 18.36
N GLU A 298 -3.83 -0.74 19.48
CA GLU A 298 -4.46 -1.61 20.44
C GLU A 298 -4.80 -0.83 21.71
N TYR A 299 -5.99 -1.07 22.26
CA TYR A 299 -6.43 -0.41 23.48
C TYR A 299 -7.03 -1.42 24.46
N LYS A 300 -6.37 -1.62 25.60
CA LYS A 300 -6.82 -2.50 26.70
C LYS A 300 -7.10 -3.92 26.19
N ASP A 301 -8.36 -4.33 26.22
CA ASP A 301 -8.88 -5.64 25.85
C ASP A 301 -9.24 -5.75 24.35
N LYS A 302 -9.05 -4.68 23.58
CA LYS A 302 -9.38 -4.64 22.15
C LYS A 302 -8.12 -4.73 21.30
N ARG A 303 -7.94 -5.91 20.69
CA ARG A 303 -6.86 -6.20 19.74
C ARG A 303 -7.41 -6.28 18.31
N PRO A 304 -7.01 -5.38 17.39
CA PRO A 304 -7.38 -5.48 15.99
C PRO A 304 -6.57 -6.58 15.28
N TYR A 305 -7.25 -7.37 14.44
CA TYR A 305 -6.61 -8.36 13.56
C TYR A 305 -6.83 -7.99 12.09
N PHE A 306 -5.74 -7.83 11.35
CA PHE A 306 -5.77 -7.51 9.93
C PHE A 306 -5.06 -8.59 9.12
N ILE A 307 -5.82 -9.37 8.33
CA ILE A 307 -5.29 -10.52 7.59
C ILE A 307 -5.48 -10.29 6.09
N VAL A 308 -4.36 -10.26 5.36
CA VAL A 308 -4.32 -10.07 3.91
C VAL A 308 -3.82 -11.35 3.24
N GLY A 309 -4.64 -11.89 2.36
CA GLY A 309 -4.34 -13.09 1.60
C GLY A 309 -3.24 -12.88 0.59
N GLY A 310 -3.32 -11.83 -0.21
CA GLY A 310 -2.40 -11.53 -1.30
C GLY A 310 -1.16 -10.77 -0.84
N ARG A 311 -0.90 -9.63 -1.47
CA ARG A 311 0.26 -8.77 -1.20
C ARG A 311 -0.16 -7.40 -0.67
N ALA A 312 0.80 -6.66 -0.14
CA ALA A 312 0.66 -5.25 0.20
C ALA A 312 1.59 -4.38 -0.67
N ASP A 313 1.25 -3.10 -0.82
CA ASP A 313 2.12 -2.10 -1.45
C ASP A 313 3.02 -1.42 -0.40
N ASP A 314 3.62 -0.27 -0.72
CA ASP A 314 4.50 0.46 0.20
C ASP A 314 3.75 0.89 1.49
N TYR A 315 4.50 1.08 2.57
CA TYR A 315 4.06 1.58 3.87
C TYR A 315 3.05 0.68 4.62
N PHE A 316 3.08 -0.63 4.39
CA PHE A 316 2.29 -1.59 5.17
C PHE A 316 2.56 -1.43 6.68
N CYS A 317 1.50 -1.21 7.47
CA CYS A 317 1.53 -0.97 8.91
C CYS A 317 2.41 0.22 9.36
N GLU A 318 2.46 1.29 8.57
CA GLU A 318 3.10 2.55 8.97
C GLU A 318 2.48 3.11 10.27
N TYR A 319 3.29 3.55 11.23
CA TYR A 319 2.89 4.08 12.54
C TYR A 319 2.02 3.13 13.40
N MET A 320 2.11 1.83 13.18
CA MET A 320 1.40 0.83 14.00
C MET A 320 1.81 0.93 15.47
N ALA A 321 0.83 0.96 16.37
CA ALA A 321 0.96 1.12 17.81
C ALA A 321 0.23 0.02 18.59
N GLY A 322 -0.01 -1.13 17.96
CA GLY A 322 -0.70 -2.28 18.55
C GLY A 322 -1.51 -3.06 17.52
N GLY A 323 -1.94 -4.27 17.91
CA GLY A 323 -2.70 -5.18 17.06
C GLY A 323 -1.83 -6.22 16.35
N VAL A 324 -2.47 -6.98 15.47
CA VAL A 324 -1.82 -8.07 14.73
C VAL A 324 -2.13 -7.94 13.25
N ALA A 325 -1.09 -7.90 12.43
CA ALA A 325 -1.21 -7.87 10.97
C ALA A 325 -0.56 -9.11 10.34
N LEU A 326 -1.23 -9.73 9.37
CA LEU A 326 -0.75 -10.90 8.66
C LEU A 326 -0.80 -10.68 7.14
N LEU A 327 0.27 -11.08 6.45
CA LEU A 327 0.38 -11.02 5.00
C LEU A 327 0.80 -12.39 4.46
N LEU A 328 -0.12 -13.07 3.78
CA LEU A 328 -0.01 -14.50 3.50
C LEU A 328 0.56 -14.83 2.12
N GLY A 329 0.50 -13.93 1.13
CA GLY A 329 1.02 -14.21 -0.21
C GLY A 329 0.34 -15.41 -0.92
N LEU A 330 -0.92 -15.70 -0.63
CA LEU A 330 -1.70 -16.76 -1.24
C LEU A 330 -1.77 -16.58 -2.76
N GLY A 331 -1.40 -17.62 -3.50
CA GLY A 331 -1.37 -17.59 -4.97
C GLY A 331 -0.15 -16.88 -5.57
N ASN A 332 0.77 -16.35 -4.75
CA ASN A 332 2.01 -15.77 -5.22
C ASN A 332 3.14 -16.82 -5.20
N LYS A 333 3.95 -16.86 -6.27
CA LYS A 333 5.12 -17.75 -6.41
C LYS A 333 6.46 -17.03 -6.19
N GLY A 334 6.45 -15.73 -5.87
CA GLY A 334 7.64 -14.87 -5.80
C GLY A 334 8.09 -14.45 -4.38
N GLU A 335 9.32 -13.93 -4.30
CA GLU A 335 10.10 -13.71 -3.06
C GLU A 335 9.77 -12.43 -2.27
N GLN A 336 8.90 -11.54 -2.75
CA GLN A 336 8.51 -10.31 -2.04
C GLN A 336 7.03 -9.99 -2.20
N ILE A 337 6.28 -10.12 -1.10
CA ILE A 337 4.82 -9.92 -1.04
C ILE A 337 4.41 -8.59 -0.40
N THR A 338 5.37 -7.68 -0.16
CA THR A 338 5.15 -6.36 0.43
C THR A 338 5.99 -5.30 -0.29
N GLY A 339 5.53 -4.05 -0.30
CA GLY A 339 6.30 -2.92 -0.81
C GLY A 339 7.41 -2.47 0.15
N ASN A 340 7.88 -1.25 -0.04
CA ASN A 340 8.90 -0.63 0.79
C ASN A 340 8.33 0.01 2.05
N PHE A 341 9.21 0.36 2.98
CA PHE A 341 8.90 1.14 4.18
C PHE A 341 7.90 0.47 5.13
N VAL A 342 7.88 -0.86 5.14
CA VAL A 342 7.04 -1.67 6.04
C VAL A 342 7.34 -1.28 7.48
N ALA A 343 6.31 -1.17 8.32
CA ALA A 343 6.44 -0.86 9.74
C ALA A 343 7.15 0.47 10.07
N THR A 344 7.19 1.42 9.12
CA THR A 344 7.78 2.74 9.37
C THR A 344 7.13 3.43 10.56
N GLY A 345 7.93 3.78 11.58
CA GLY A 345 7.43 4.45 12.77
C GLY A 345 6.56 3.56 13.67
N MET A 346 6.60 2.24 13.49
CA MET A 346 5.94 1.28 14.38
C MET A 346 6.49 1.40 15.80
N VAL A 347 5.58 1.43 16.77
CA VAL A 347 5.84 1.54 18.22
C VAL A 347 5.16 0.45 19.04
N GLY A 348 4.32 -0.39 18.43
CA GLY A 348 3.71 -1.57 19.07
C GLY A 348 2.98 -2.44 18.05
N GLY A 349 2.60 -3.65 18.44
CA GLY A 349 1.93 -4.64 17.58
C GLY A 349 2.88 -5.71 17.02
N ARG A 350 2.28 -6.69 16.34
CA ARG A 350 2.99 -7.78 15.64
C ARG A 350 2.63 -7.84 14.16
N ILE A 351 3.63 -7.95 13.30
CA ILE A 351 3.43 -8.15 11.87
C ILE A 351 4.04 -9.49 11.45
N TYR A 352 3.25 -10.33 10.80
CA TYR A 352 3.67 -11.62 10.24
C TYR A 352 3.59 -11.56 8.72
N ILE A 353 4.73 -11.75 8.04
CA ILE A 353 4.79 -11.79 6.58
C ILE A 353 5.30 -13.16 6.16
N ARG A 354 4.50 -13.93 5.41
CA ARG A 354 4.86 -15.28 4.94
C ARG A 354 5.83 -15.24 3.76
N ALA A 355 6.95 -14.54 3.93
CA ALA A 355 8.07 -14.44 3.00
C ALA A 355 9.29 -13.91 3.75
N LYS A 356 10.49 -14.14 3.22
CA LYS A 356 11.70 -13.48 3.73
C LYS A 356 11.74 -12.04 3.25
N VAL A 357 11.50 -11.09 4.15
CA VAL A 357 11.53 -9.66 3.83
C VAL A 357 12.96 -9.13 3.97
N ARG A 358 13.38 -8.29 3.02
CA ARG A 358 14.68 -7.61 3.11
C ARG A 358 14.63 -6.54 4.20
N GLU A 359 15.69 -6.38 4.98
CA GLU A 359 15.70 -5.41 6.08
C GLU A 359 15.77 -3.95 5.58
N ASP A 360 16.24 -3.72 4.35
CA ASP A 360 16.36 -2.37 3.75
C ASP A 360 15.03 -1.79 3.23
N ILE A 361 13.96 -2.56 3.34
CA ILE A 361 12.59 -2.12 3.04
C ILE A 361 11.72 -2.05 4.30
N ILE A 362 12.30 -2.30 5.48
CA ILE A 362 11.63 -2.17 6.79
C ILE A 362 12.06 -0.85 7.42
N GLY A 363 11.09 -0.05 7.85
CA GLY A 363 11.32 1.28 8.38
C GLY A 363 11.84 2.27 7.33
N LEU A 364 12.55 3.30 7.81
CA LEU A 364 13.21 4.32 6.99
C LEU A 364 14.73 4.16 7.11
N PRO A 365 15.34 3.17 6.42
CA PRO A 365 16.78 2.97 6.54
C PRO A 365 17.56 4.14 5.92
N PRO A 366 18.71 4.51 6.51
CA PRO A 366 19.58 5.51 5.93
C PRO A 366 20.20 5.00 4.62
N LYS A 367 20.69 5.92 3.78
CA LYS A 367 21.42 5.51 2.57
C LYS A 367 22.71 4.81 2.99
N LYS A 368 22.99 3.66 2.37
CA LYS A 368 24.24 2.89 2.59
C LYS A 368 25.48 3.77 2.44
N ILE A 369 25.52 4.63 1.42
CA ILE A 369 26.69 5.48 1.17
C ILE A 369 26.96 6.48 2.30
N ASP A 370 25.93 7.01 2.95
CA ASP A 370 26.09 7.96 4.05
C ASP A 370 26.70 7.25 5.27
N VAL A 371 26.22 6.04 5.55
CA VAL A 371 26.76 5.18 6.61
C VAL A 371 28.20 4.77 6.31
N LEU A 372 28.52 4.39 5.07
CA LEU A 372 29.87 4.02 4.66
C LEU A 372 30.85 5.20 4.72
N ASN A 373 30.44 6.39 4.29
CA ASN A 373 31.24 7.59 4.38
C ASN A 373 31.56 7.94 5.84
N TYR A 374 30.58 7.76 6.73
CA TYR A 374 30.80 7.94 8.17
C TYR A 374 31.74 6.87 8.74
N LEU A 375 31.57 5.61 8.36
CA LEU A 375 32.45 4.52 8.81
C LEU A 375 33.88 4.66 8.29
N ARG A 376 34.06 5.24 7.11
CA ARG A 376 35.38 5.48 6.50
C ARG A 376 36.27 6.33 7.40
N THR A 377 35.73 7.25 8.20
CA THR A 377 36.55 8.08 9.09
C THR A 377 37.23 7.24 10.16
N PHE A 378 36.54 6.24 10.72
CA PHE A 378 37.09 5.32 11.72
C PHE A 378 38.07 4.31 11.11
N TYR A 379 37.86 3.95 9.85
CA TYR A 379 38.84 3.15 9.13
C TYR A 379 40.15 3.93 8.91
N LEU A 380 40.06 5.20 8.51
CA LEU A 380 41.22 6.06 8.26
C LEU A 380 42.00 6.44 9.52
N ASP A 381 41.33 6.56 10.67
CA ASP A 381 41.98 6.85 11.96
C ASP A 381 42.47 5.59 12.71
N GLY A 382 42.25 4.41 12.13
CA GLY A 382 42.66 3.11 12.68
C GLY A 382 41.74 2.55 13.77
N SER A 383 40.63 3.22 14.12
CA SER A 383 39.68 2.74 15.13
C SER A 383 38.81 1.57 14.64
N LEU A 384 38.69 1.38 13.32
CA LEU A 384 37.98 0.27 12.68
C LEU A 384 38.96 -0.53 11.82
N ASP A 385 39.07 -1.83 12.07
CA ASP A 385 39.98 -2.70 11.33
C ASP A 385 39.50 -2.98 9.90
N GLU A 386 40.44 -3.31 9.02
CA GLU A 386 40.20 -3.55 7.60
C GLU A 386 39.27 -4.74 7.34
N VAL A 387 39.35 -5.80 8.15
CA VAL A 387 38.52 -7.00 7.98
C VAL A 387 37.06 -6.66 8.22
N THR A 388 36.78 -5.97 9.33
CA THR A 388 35.44 -5.49 9.68
C THR A 388 34.93 -4.49 8.64
N TYR A 389 35.75 -3.52 8.23
CA TYR A 389 35.35 -2.52 7.24
C TYR A 389 34.99 -3.14 5.88
N ASN A 390 35.80 -4.08 5.38
CA ASN A 390 35.52 -4.79 4.12
C ASN A 390 34.28 -5.68 4.21
N LYS A 391 34.04 -6.33 5.36
CA LYS A 391 32.80 -7.08 5.63
C LYS A 391 31.57 -6.18 5.53
N ILE A 392 31.64 -4.95 6.04
CA ILE A 392 30.55 -3.97 5.94
C ILE A 392 30.40 -3.46 4.50
N LEU A 393 31.51 -3.13 3.82
CA LEU A 393 31.50 -2.60 2.46
C LEU A 393 30.82 -3.56 1.46
N SER A 394 31.11 -4.85 1.59
CA SER A 394 30.59 -5.95 0.76
C SER A 394 29.12 -6.27 0.98
N ARG A 395 28.52 -5.84 2.09
CA ARG A 395 27.09 -6.08 2.34
C ARG A 395 26.23 -5.23 1.43
N GLU A 396 25.23 -5.84 0.81
CA GLU A 396 24.26 -5.14 -0.05
C GLU A 396 23.51 -4.04 0.70
N TRP A 397 23.08 -4.34 1.93
CA TRP A 397 22.37 -3.44 2.84
C TRP A 397 22.97 -3.48 4.23
N LEU A 398 22.88 -2.35 4.94
CA LEU A 398 23.37 -2.19 6.30
C LEU A 398 22.18 -2.03 7.23
N SER A 399 21.82 -3.08 7.97
CA SER A 399 20.73 -2.99 8.95
C SER A 399 21.24 -2.61 10.33
N TYR A 400 20.33 -2.15 11.19
CA TYR A 400 20.64 -1.80 12.58
C TYR A 400 21.30 -2.97 13.33
N HIS A 401 20.70 -4.16 13.26
CA HIS A 401 21.19 -5.36 13.94
C HIS A 401 22.51 -5.85 13.37
N PHE A 402 22.64 -5.89 12.03
CA PHE A 402 23.90 -6.23 11.39
C PHE A 402 25.05 -5.32 11.86
N LEU A 403 24.82 -4.00 11.92
CA LEU A 403 25.83 -3.07 12.40
C LEU A 403 26.11 -3.21 13.89
N LYS A 404 25.09 -3.48 14.71
CA LYS A 404 25.23 -3.75 16.15
C LYS A 404 26.15 -4.94 16.43
N ASP A 405 25.99 -6.01 15.66
CA ASP A 405 26.72 -7.27 15.87
C ASP A 405 28.15 -7.24 15.29
N ASN A 406 28.42 -6.33 14.35
CA ASN A 406 29.68 -6.32 13.61
C ASN A 406 30.57 -5.11 13.89
N LEU A 407 30.06 -4.03 14.49
CA LEU A 407 30.86 -2.86 14.83
C LEU A 407 31.35 -2.90 16.28
N PRO A 408 32.54 -2.34 16.56
CA PRO A 408 32.95 -2.05 17.94
C PRO A 408 31.89 -1.20 18.66
N PRO A 409 31.57 -1.46 19.94
CA PRO A 409 30.49 -0.78 20.65
C PRO A 409 30.57 0.76 20.60
N LYS A 410 31.79 1.32 20.74
CA LYS A 410 32.02 2.78 20.67
C LYS A 410 31.67 3.39 19.31
N ILE A 411 31.88 2.64 18.23
CA ILE A 411 31.58 3.08 16.86
C ILE A 411 30.07 2.92 16.61
N PHE A 412 29.50 1.78 17.01
CA PHE A 412 28.07 1.54 16.90
C PHE A 412 27.23 2.62 17.60
N GLU A 413 27.63 3.07 18.79
CA GLU A 413 26.95 4.16 19.51
C GLU A 413 26.85 5.47 18.72
N ARG A 414 27.78 5.71 17.78
CA ARG A 414 27.73 6.87 16.88
C ARG A 414 26.88 6.59 15.65
N VAL A 415 27.07 5.43 15.02
CA VAL A 415 26.38 5.02 13.80
C VAL A 415 24.89 4.77 14.02
N LYS A 416 24.49 4.27 15.20
CA LYS A 416 23.09 3.97 15.50
C LYS A 416 22.16 5.18 15.34
N ARG A 417 22.70 6.41 15.46
CA ARG A 417 21.95 7.68 15.29
C ARG A 417 21.39 7.88 13.88
N PHE A 418 21.88 7.15 12.88
CA PHE A 418 21.29 7.13 11.54
C PHE A 418 19.98 6.30 11.48
N TYR A 419 19.78 5.40 12.43
CA TYR A 419 18.68 4.43 12.45
C TYR A 419 17.66 4.71 13.55
N VAL A 420 18.07 5.43 14.61
CA VAL A 420 17.21 5.75 15.75
C VAL A 420 17.00 7.25 15.88
N GLY A 421 15.79 7.63 16.26
CA GLY A 421 15.42 9.02 16.50
C GLY A 421 14.30 9.12 17.53
N LYS A 422 13.84 10.33 17.82
CA LYS A 422 12.74 10.58 18.77
C LYS A 422 11.48 9.77 18.45
N TYR A 423 11.23 9.53 17.16
CA TYR A 423 10.04 8.86 16.63
C TYR A 423 10.36 7.57 15.86
N VAL A 424 11.62 7.12 15.88
CA VAL A 424 12.07 5.92 15.16
C VAL A 424 12.80 5.04 16.15
N LYS A 425 12.16 3.94 16.53
CA LYS A 425 12.73 2.90 17.39
C LYS A 425 13.24 1.75 16.51
N PRO A 426 14.31 1.05 16.91
CA PRO A 426 14.72 -0.18 16.22
C PRO A 426 13.62 -1.24 16.38
N LEU A 427 13.37 -1.99 15.31
CA LEU A 427 12.39 -3.07 15.26
C LEU A 427 13.13 -4.40 15.28
N ASN A 428 12.62 -5.38 16.03
CA ASN A 428 13.10 -6.75 15.92
C ASN A 428 12.54 -7.37 14.65
N VAL A 429 13.40 -8.02 13.87
CA VAL A 429 13.04 -8.65 12.60
C VAL A 429 13.67 -10.04 12.55
N GLU A 430 12.82 -11.07 12.54
CA GLU A 430 13.25 -12.47 12.54
C GLU A 430 12.61 -13.22 11.38
N TYR A 431 13.36 -14.05 10.66
CA TYR A 431 12.81 -14.98 9.66
C TYR A 431 12.82 -16.40 10.20
N ARG A 432 11.67 -16.86 10.73
CA ARG A 432 11.56 -18.11 11.48
C ARG A 432 10.18 -18.78 11.33
N GLU A 433 10.07 -20.00 11.83
CA GLU A 433 8.77 -20.67 12.01
C GLU A 433 8.01 -20.03 13.17
N LEU A 434 6.68 -20.20 13.18
CA LEU A 434 5.82 -19.70 14.25
C LEU A 434 6.10 -20.48 15.53
N ASN A 435 6.27 -19.76 16.64
CA ASN A 435 6.43 -20.37 17.95
C ASN A 435 5.06 -20.58 18.64
N SER A 436 5.05 -21.15 19.85
CA SER A 436 3.81 -21.39 20.62
C SER A 436 3.04 -20.09 20.93
N HIS A 437 3.75 -18.99 21.19
CA HIS A 437 3.14 -17.68 21.44
C HIS A 437 2.45 -17.14 20.18
N ASP A 438 3.11 -17.22 19.02
CA ASP A 438 2.53 -16.80 17.75
C ASP A 438 1.28 -17.61 17.42
N LEU A 439 1.33 -18.94 17.58
CA LEU A 439 0.20 -19.83 17.33
C LEU A 439 -1.00 -19.48 18.22
N LYS A 440 -0.78 -19.25 19.53
CA LYS A 440 -1.84 -18.78 20.45
C LYS A 440 -2.48 -17.48 19.96
N LEU A 441 -1.70 -16.58 19.36
CA LEU A 441 -2.16 -15.28 18.88
C LEU A 441 -2.95 -15.36 17.57
N ILE A 442 -2.50 -16.17 16.60
CA ILE A 442 -3.00 -16.09 15.22
C ILE A 442 -3.78 -17.32 14.74
N GLU A 443 -3.64 -18.49 15.36
CA GLU A 443 -4.19 -19.74 14.81
C GLU A 443 -5.71 -19.71 14.66
N ASN A 444 -6.43 -19.24 15.68
CA ASN A 444 -7.89 -19.13 15.63
C ASN A 444 -8.36 -18.13 14.55
N LYS A 445 -7.63 -17.03 14.38
CA LYS A 445 -7.95 -16.01 13.37
C LYS A 445 -7.62 -16.47 11.96
N LEU A 446 -6.56 -17.26 11.79
CA LEU A 446 -6.27 -17.94 10.53
C LEU A 446 -7.32 -18.99 10.21
N LYS A 447 -7.77 -19.82 11.16
CA LYS A 447 -8.90 -20.74 10.96
C LYS A 447 -10.13 -20.00 10.46
N GLU A 448 -10.50 -18.93 11.16
CA GLU A 448 -11.65 -18.09 10.78
C GLU A 448 -11.51 -17.49 9.37
N TYR A 449 -10.33 -16.99 9.02
CA TYR A 449 -10.02 -16.49 7.68
C TYR A 449 -10.15 -17.60 6.62
N PHE A 450 -9.58 -18.77 6.87
CA PHE A 450 -9.60 -19.92 5.97
C PHE A 450 -11.01 -20.45 5.74
N ASP A 451 -11.82 -20.56 6.80
CA ASP A 451 -13.22 -20.96 6.73
C ASP A 451 -14.05 -19.93 5.95
N THR A 452 -13.84 -18.64 6.22
CA THR A 452 -14.53 -17.51 5.55
C THR A 452 -14.34 -17.58 4.03
N PHE A 453 -13.12 -17.88 3.58
CA PHE A 453 -12.77 -17.94 2.15
C PHE A 453 -12.76 -19.35 1.56
N LYS A 454 -13.13 -20.38 2.35
CA LYS A 454 -13.16 -21.80 1.95
C LYS A 454 -11.83 -22.30 1.38
N LEU A 455 -10.75 -22.04 2.12
CA LEU A 455 -9.40 -22.43 1.77
C LEU A 455 -9.00 -23.70 2.51
N ASN A 456 -8.22 -24.57 1.87
CA ASN A 456 -7.94 -25.91 2.40
C ASN A 456 -6.49 -26.11 2.89
N ASN A 457 -5.61 -25.11 2.74
CA ASN A 457 -4.18 -25.26 2.98
C ASN A 457 -3.68 -24.59 4.27
N LEU A 458 -4.49 -24.61 5.34
CA LEU A 458 -4.14 -23.96 6.61
C LEU A 458 -2.88 -24.55 7.25
N GLU A 459 -2.75 -25.89 7.25
CA GLU A 459 -1.58 -26.57 7.83
C GLU A 459 -0.27 -26.17 7.13
N GLU A 460 -0.32 -25.95 5.80
CA GLU A 460 0.80 -25.44 5.02
C GLU A 460 1.19 -24.01 5.47
N ILE A 461 0.19 -23.16 5.75
CA ILE A 461 0.45 -21.81 6.26
C ILE A 461 1.08 -21.85 7.65
N LEU A 462 0.53 -22.64 8.58
CA LEU A 462 1.00 -22.70 9.96
C LEU A 462 2.42 -23.29 10.08
N SER A 463 2.82 -24.16 9.15
CA SER A 463 4.17 -24.74 9.06
C SER A 463 5.16 -23.91 8.22
N SER A 464 4.72 -22.79 7.63
CA SER A 464 5.58 -21.92 6.84
C SER A 464 6.52 -21.07 7.73
N LYS A 465 7.57 -20.52 7.12
CA LYS A 465 8.39 -19.47 7.73
C LYS A 465 7.80 -18.09 7.48
N PHE A 466 7.94 -17.23 8.46
CA PHE A 466 7.49 -15.85 8.45
C PHE A 466 8.65 -14.92 8.78
N THR A 467 8.70 -13.77 8.11
CA THR A 467 9.32 -12.60 8.72
C THR A 467 8.36 -12.06 9.77
N VAL A 468 8.80 -12.10 11.03
CA VAL A 468 8.09 -11.56 12.19
C VAL A 468 8.73 -10.23 12.56
N ILE A 469 7.93 -9.16 12.58
CA ILE A 469 8.37 -7.81 12.95
C ILE A 469 7.66 -7.41 14.24
N THR A 470 8.44 -7.10 15.27
CA THR A 470 7.97 -6.68 16.59
C THR A 470 8.78 -5.51 17.13
N THR A 471 8.30 -4.91 18.22
CA THR A 471 9.09 -3.92 18.97
C THR A 471 9.87 -4.57 20.11
N GLU A 472 10.92 -3.90 20.59
CA GLU A 472 11.66 -4.37 21.78
C GLU A 472 10.79 -4.48 23.04
N GLU A 473 9.72 -3.68 23.15
CA GLU A 473 8.79 -3.71 24.28
C GLU A 473 7.97 -5.01 24.27
N GLU A 474 7.45 -5.42 23.12
CA GLU A 474 6.69 -6.67 23.00
C GLU A 474 7.51 -7.94 23.23
N LEU A 475 8.81 -7.92 22.91
CA LEU A 475 9.69 -9.05 23.20
C LEU A 475 9.89 -9.24 24.71
N LYS A 476 9.89 -8.16 25.48
CA LYS A 476 9.99 -8.24 26.95
C LYS A 476 8.72 -8.83 27.53
N GLU A 477 7.55 -8.39 27.05
CA GLU A 477 6.26 -8.95 27.46
C GLU A 477 6.15 -10.44 27.13
N GLU A 478 6.63 -10.88 25.95
CA GLU A 478 6.69 -12.31 25.60
C GLU A 478 7.65 -13.09 26.52
N GLY A 479 8.82 -12.53 26.82
CA GLY A 479 9.78 -13.14 27.73
C GLY A 479 9.26 -13.29 29.17
N GLU A 480 8.52 -12.30 29.67
CA GLU A 480 7.87 -12.36 30.99
C GLU A 480 6.72 -13.38 31.00
N ALA A 481 5.90 -13.43 29.96
CA ALA A 481 4.80 -14.40 29.84
C ALA A 481 5.28 -15.86 29.74
N ILE A 482 6.44 -16.12 29.12
CA ILE A 482 7.03 -17.47 29.04
C ILE A 482 7.62 -17.92 30.39
N VAL A 483 8.00 -16.98 31.26
CA VAL A 483 8.53 -17.30 32.61
C VAL A 483 7.39 -17.58 33.61
N GLU A 484 6.18 -17.10 33.32
CA GLU A 484 4.97 -17.33 34.13
C GLU A 484 4.18 -18.60 33.76
N GLU A 485 4.43 -19.21 32.59
CA GLU A 485 3.90 -20.52 32.17
C GLU A 485 4.84 -21.69 32.55
#